data_AF-A0A2M6YVQ5-F1
#
_entry.id   AF-A0A2M6YVQ5-F1
#
_cell.length_a   1.000
_cell.length_b   1.000
_cell.length_c   1.000
_cell.angle_alpha   90.00
_cell.angle_beta   90.00
_cell.angle_gamma   90.00
#
_symmetry.space_group_name_H-M   'P 1'
#
loop_
_entity.id
_entity.type
_entity.pdbx_description
1 polymer ?
#
loop_
_entity_poly.entity_id
_entity_poly.type
_entity_poly.pdbx_seq_one_letter_code
_entity_poly.pdbx_strand_id
1 'polypeptide(L)'
;MNKKADEKGSEVCPKCGAPLGEVFETKSGKKLRRCSKGAWNPETHTIDGCIYVKWLEVEPVALDEKCPKCGAPLILSTTRMGKKMKKCSTATWDPTTKTAGGCDYIEWIKGTTEKLEEDCPKCGKKLVLFTTASGKKLKKCETATWDPATKTPGGCDYVEWLKS
;
A
#
# COMPACT_ATOMS: atom_id res chain seq x y z
N MET A 1 -14.89 25.20 18.76
CA MET A 1 -13.49 24.74 18.89
C MET A 1 -13.50 23.26 19.24
N ASN A 2 -13.53 22.39 18.23
CA ASN A 2 -13.65 20.95 18.44
C ASN A 2 -12.30 20.36 18.82
N LYS A 3 -12.14 20.12 20.13
CA LYS A 3 -11.10 19.28 20.72
C LYS A 3 -11.33 17.85 20.20
N LYS A 4 -10.70 17.48 19.07
CA LYS A 4 -10.56 16.07 18.71
C LYS A 4 -9.67 15.43 19.77
N ALA A 5 -10.27 14.54 20.55
CA ALA A 5 -9.58 13.71 21.51
C ALA A 5 -8.61 12.80 20.71
N ASP A 6 -7.32 13.10 20.84
CA ASP A 6 -6.23 12.23 20.42
C ASP A 6 -6.24 11.02 21.36
N GLU A 7 -6.65 9.86 20.84
CA GLU A 7 -6.64 8.60 21.58
C GLU A 7 -5.18 8.22 21.88
N LYS A 8 -4.75 8.53 23.11
CA LYS A 8 -3.48 8.13 23.71
C LYS A 8 -3.32 6.61 23.68
N GLY A 9 -2.81 6.10 22.56
CA GLY A 9 -2.40 4.72 22.46
C GLY A 9 -1.15 4.49 23.33
N SER A 10 -1.32 3.89 24.50
CA SER A 10 -0.30 3.38 25.44
C SER A 10 1.14 3.76 25.07
N GLU A 11 1.67 4.82 25.67
CA GLU A 11 3.05 5.28 25.49
C GLU A 11 4.09 4.29 26.05
N VAL A 12 3.64 3.11 26.50
CA VAL A 12 4.43 2.10 27.17
C VAL A 12 4.47 0.83 26.32
N CYS A 13 5.66 0.24 26.24
CA CYS A 13 5.91 -1.03 25.59
C CYS A 13 5.26 -2.19 26.38
N PRO A 14 4.37 -2.99 25.79
CA PRO A 14 3.71 -4.10 26.48
C PRO A 14 4.66 -5.29 26.75
N LYS A 15 5.84 -5.32 26.12
CA LYS A 15 6.83 -6.39 26.34
C LYS A 15 7.77 -6.14 27.52
N CYS A 16 8.16 -4.89 27.78
CA CYS A 16 9.19 -4.59 28.79
C CYS A 16 8.86 -3.41 29.70
N GLY A 17 7.69 -2.79 29.56
CA GLY A 17 7.25 -1.68 30.41
C GLY A 17 7.99 -0.36 30.18
N ALA A 18 8.97 -0.31 29.26
CA ALA A 18 9.69 0.92 28.92
C ALA A 18 8.84 1.83 28.02
N PRO A 19 9.08 3.15 28.00
CA PRO A 19 8.34 4.05 27.10
C PRO A 19 8.62 3.73 25.62
N LEU A 20 7.66 4.02 24.75
CA LEU A 20 7.87 4.02 23.32
C LEU A 20 8.64 5.28 22.91
N GLY A 21 9.58 5.13 22.00
CA GLY A 21 10.33 6.23 21.42
C GLY A 21 9.51 7.04 20.42
N GLU A 22 10.18 7.94 19.72
CA GLU A 22 9.58 8.85 18.75
C GLU A 22 8.99 8.13 17.53
N VAL A 23 8.14 8.86 16.80
CA VAL A 23 7.54 8.38 15.55
C VAL A 23 8.60 8.36 14.46
N PHE A 24 8.88 7.18 13.95
CA PHE A 24 9.77 6.94 12.82
C PHE A 24 8.95 6.64 11.56
N GLU A 25 9.33 7.25 10.44
CA GLU A 25 8.75 6.97 9.13
C GLU A 25 9.70 6.13 8.27
N THR A 26 9.20 5.02 7.75
CA THR A 26 9.95 4.17 6.80
C THR A 26 10.00 4.82 5.42
N LYS A 27 10.93 4.38 4.55
CA LYS A 27 10.96 4.77 3.12
C LYS A 27 9.62 4.54 2.39
N SER A 28 8.79 3.64 2.90
CA SER A 28 7.46 3.36 2.35
C SER A 28 6.34 4.28 2.87
N GLY A 29 6.66 5.28 3.69
CA GLY A 29 5.69 6.20 4.31
C GLY A 29 4.94 5.62 5.52
N LYS A 30 5.24 4.37 5.92
CA LYS A 30 4.64 3.77 7.12
C LYS A 30 5.29 4.34 8.38
N LYS A 31 4.46 4.79 9.32
CA LYS A 31 4.87 5.35 10.60
C LYS A 31 4.83 4.29 11.70
N LEU A 32 5.83 4.30 12.58
CA LEU A 32 5.96 3.36 13.69
C LEU A 32 6.64 4.00 14.89
N ARG A 33 6.41 3.45 16.08
CA ARG A 33 7.20 3.74 17.28
C ARG A 33 7.93 2.49 17.72
N ARG A 34 9.23 2.60 17.98
CA ARG A 34 10.04 1.51 18.58
C ARG A 34 10.00 1.62 20.10
N CYS A 35 10.28 0.53 20.79
CA CYS A 35 10.57 0.60 22.22
C CYS A 35 11.83 1.46 22.47
N SER A 36 11.84 2.31 23.50
CA SER A 36 13.03 3.10 23.89
C SER A 36 14.26 2.24 24.19
N LYS A 37 14.06 1.03 24.72
CA LYS A 37 15.11 0.02 24.95
C LYS A 37 15.46 -0.82 23.71
N GLY A 38 14.99 -0.44 22.52
CA GLY A 38 15.21 -1.16 21.27
C GLY A 38 15.77 -0.25 20.19
N ALA A 39 16.97 -0.54 19.69
CA ALA A 39 17.63 0.23 18.64
C ALA A 39 17.70 -0.57 17.34
N TRP A 40 17.40 0.07 16.20
CA TRP A 40 17.58 -0.57 14.90
C TRP A 40 19.05 -0.51 14.50
N ASN A 41 19.61 -1.68 14.19
CA ASN A 41 20.96 -1.82 13.68
C ASN A 41 20.93 -1.90 12.15
N PRO A 42 21.45 -0.89 11.43
CA PRO A 42 21.43 -0.86 9.97
C PRO A 42 22.44 -1.82 9.32
N GLU A 43 23.44 -2.32 10.04
CA GLU A 43 24.44 -3.25 9.49
C GLU A 43 23.90 -4.68 9.49
N THR A 44 23.23 -5.08 10.58
CA THR A 44 22.68 -6.43 10.74
C THR A 44 21.22 -6.55 10.31
N HIS A 45 20.56 -5.42 10.08
CA HIS A 45 19.11 -5.33 9.87
C HIS A 45 18.29 -5.98 11.01
N THR A 46 18.79 -5.91 12.24
CA THR A 46 18.11 -6.42 13.45
C THR A 46 17.83 -5.30 14.45
N ILE A 47 17.00 -5.60 15.46
CA ILE A 47 16.78 -4.69 16.59
C ILE A 47 17.59 -5.19 17.78
N ASP A 48 18.50 -4.37 18.28
CA ASP A 48 19.26 -4.62 19.49
C ASP A 48 18.41 -4.23 20.71
N GLY A 49 18.25 -5.14 21.67
CA GLY A 49 17.42 -4.95 22.86
C GLY A 49 15.95 -5.34 22.65
N CYS A 50 15.00 -4.47 23.02
CA CYS A 50 13.58 -4.80 22.94
C CYS A 50 13.03 -4.71 21.50
N ILE A 51 12.68 -5.86 20.91
CA ILE A 51 12.16 -5.98 19.54
C ILE A 51 10.73 -5.44 19.31
N TYR A 52 10.09 -4.85 20.33
CA TYR A 52 8.71 -4.39 20.19
C TYR A 52 8.62 -3.15 19.29
N VAL A 53 7.70 -3.22 18.33
CA VAL A 53 7.39 -2.13 17.39
C VAL A 53 5.87 -1.95 17.35
N LYS A 54 5.43 -0.71 17.56
CA LYS A 54 4.05 -0.28 17.39
C LYS A 54 3.90 0.40 16.03
N TRP A 55 3.16 -0.23 15.12
CA TRP A 55 2.80 0.39 13.84
C TRP A 55 1.66 1.37 14.06
N LEU A 56 1.78 2.58 13.50
CA LEU A 56 0.73 3.57 13.51
C LEU A 56 -0.15 3.39 12.27
N GLU A 57 -1.44 3.67 12.41
CA GLU A 57 -2.37 3.62 11.29
C GLU A 57 -2.05 4.73 10.30
N VAL A 58 -2.17 4.40 9.00
CA VAL A 58 -2.02 5.39 7.93
C VAL A 58 -3.38 6.03 7.74
N GLU A 59 -3.47 7.33 8.01
CA GLU A 59 -4.70 8.07 7.79
C GLU A 59 -5.07 8.06 6.30
N PRO A 60 -6.34 7.79 5.96
CA PRO A 60 -6.79 7.82 4.58
C PRO A 60 -6.80 9.26 4.06
N VAL A 61 -6.37 9.44 2.81
CA VAL A 61 -6.34 10.75 2.15
C VAL A 61 -7.68 10.99 1.46
N ALA A 62 -8.34 12.13 1.72
CA ALA A 62 -9.57 12.49 1.03
C ALA A 62 -9.31 12.79 -0.46
N LEU A 63 -10.21 12.34 -1.32
CA LEU A 63 -10.18 12.62 -2.76
C LEU A 63 -11.34 13.56 -3.12
N ASP A 64 -11.18 14.35 -4.17
CA ASP A 64 -12.22 15.25 -4.70
C ASP A 64 -13.36 14.50 -5.41
N GLU A 65 -13.15 13.21 -5.71
CA GLU A 65 -14.12 12.35 -6.39
C GLU A 65 -15.23 11.88 -5.43
N LYS A 66 -16.48 11.84 -5.91
CA LYS A 66 -17.63 11.34 -5.14
C LYS A 66 -17.89 9.87 -5.44
N CYS A 67 -18.38 9.16 -4.43
CA CYS A 67 -18.79 7.77 -4.54
C CYS A 67 -19.99 7.64 -5.49
N PRO A 68 -19.92 6.79 -6.52
CA PRO A 68 -21.02 6.64 -7.49
C PRO A 68 -22.26 5.97 -6.91
N LYS A 69 -22.17 5.32 -5.74
CA LYS A 69 -23.31 4.64 -5.09
C LYS A 69 -24.09 5.54 -4.14
N CYS A 70 -23.41 6.44 -3.40
CA CYS A 70 -24.05 7.22 -2.33
C CYS A 70 -23.71 8.72 -2.36
N GLY A 71 -22.86 9.20 -3.27
CA GLY A 71 -22.49 10.61 -3.40
C GLY A 71 -21.54 11.14 -2.32
N ALA A 72 -21.22 10.36 -1.28
CA ALA A 72 -20.23 10.72 -0.27
C ALA A 72 -18.80 10.77 -0.86
N PRO A 73 -17.85 11.54 -0.30
CA PRO A 73 -16.51 11.64 -0.85
C PRO A 73 -15.78 10.29 -0.83
N LEU A 74 -14.92 10.06 -1.83
CA LEU A 74 -14.00 8.94 -1.86
C LEU A 74 -12.74 9.26 -1.06
N ILE A 75 -12.14 8.22 -0.51
CA ILE A 75 -10.86 8.30 0.20
C ILE A 75 -9.88 7.29 -0.38
N LEU A 76 -8.62 7.68 -0.48
CA LEU A 76 -7.50 6.82 -0.80
C LEU A 76 -7.05 6.09 0.47
N SER A 77 -7.17 4.77 0.46
CA SER A 77 -6.75 3.91 1.55
C SER A 77 -5.68 2.93 1.08
N THR A 78 -4.77 2.59 1.97
CA THR A 78 -3.72 1.60 1.72
C THR A 78 -3.88 0.44 2.69
N THR A 79 -3.95 -0.77 2.16
CA THR A 79 -4.01 -1.99 2.97
C THR A 79 -2.70 -2.22 3.72
N ARG A 80 -2.72 -3.09 4.74
CA ARG A 80 -1.50 -3.54 5.44
C ARG A 80 -0.39 -4.02 4.48
N MET A 81 -0.78 -4.69 3.40
CA MET A 81 0.11 -5.22 2.36
C MET A 81 0.57 -4.15 1.35
N GLY A 82 0.20 -2.88 1.52
CA GLY A 82 0.63 -1.78 0.65
C GLY A 82 -0.19 -1.61 -0.63
N LYS A 83 -1.24 -2.42 -0.86
CA LYS A 83 -2.14 -2.21 -2.00
C LYS A 83 -3.01 -0.98 -1.76
N LYS A 84 -3.09 -0.08 -2.75
CA LYS A 84 -3.88 1.14 -2.71
C LYS A 84 -5.27 0.92 -3.33
N MET A 85 -6.28 1.52 -2.73
CA MET A 85 -7.67 1.48 -3.20
C MET A 85 -8.38 2.79 -2.89
N LYS A 86 -9.34 3.16 -3.75
CA LYS A 86 -10.34 4.17 -3.42
C LYS A 86 -11.49 3.46 -2.73
N LYS A 87 -11.94 3.94 -1.58
CA LYS A 87 -13.16 3.45 -0.93
C LYS A 87 -14.07 4.61 -0.57
N CYS A 88 -15.35 4.33 -0.39
CA CYS A 88 -16.26 5.35 0.13
C CYS A 88 -15.82 5.79 1.54
N SER A 89 -15.92 7.08 1.83
CA SER A 89 -15.66 7.62 3.17
C SER A 89 -16.58 7.03 4.26
N THR A 90 -17.77 6.56 3.88
CA THR A 90 -18.72 5.90 4.81
C THR A 90 -18.47 4.40 4.98
N ALA A 91 -17.50 3.83 4.27
CA ALA A 91 -17.15 2.41 4.36
C ALA A 91 -16.43 2.12 5.68
N THR A 92 -17.11 1.38 6.56
CA THR A 92 -16.63 1.00 7.89
C THR A 92 -16.37 -0.50 7.99
N TRP A 93 -15.44 -0.87 8.86
CA TRP A 93 -15.12 -2.26 9.18
C TRP A 93 -15.07 -2.40 10.69
N ASP A 94 -15.92 -3.26 11.23
CA ASP A 94 -15.87 -3.61 12.65
C ASP A 94 -14.89 -4.78 12.84
N PRO A 95 -13.74 -4.57 13.50
CA PRO A 95 -12.76 -5.63 13.71
C PRO A 95 -13.23 -6.72 14.68
N THR A 96 -14.19 -6.42 15.56
CA THR A 96 -14.70 -7.34 16.59
C THR A 96 -15.63 -8.37 15.97
N THR A 97 -16.61 -7.90 15.21
CA THR A 97 -17.61 -8.75 14.54
C THR A 97 -17.16 -9.19 13.14
N LYS A 98 -16.09 -8.58 12.61
CA LYS A 98 -15.59 -8.78 11.24
C LYS A 98 -16.67 -8.53 10.19
N THR A 99 -17.48 -7.50 10.39
CA THR A 99 -18.52 -7.10 9.45
C THR A 99 -18.19 -5.76 8.80
N ALA A 100 -18.46 -5.67 7.50
CA ALA A 100 -18.45 -4.40 6.78
C ALA A 100 -19.76 -3.66 7.01
N GLY A 101 -19.68 -2.35 7.22
CA GLY A 101 -20.82 -1.45 7.38
C GLY A 101 -20.73 -0.23 6.47
N GLY A 102 -21.85 0.46 6.28
CA GLY A 102 -21.93 1.63 5.41
C GLY A 102 -21.89 1.27 3.92
N CYS A 103 -21.32 2.16 3.10
CA CYS A 103 -21.23 1.93 1.65
C CYS A 103 -20.10 0.93 1.31
N ASP A 104 -20.41 -0.05 0.47
CA ASP A 104 -19.53 -1.14 0.03
C ASP A 104 -18.65 -0.78 -1.17
N TYR A 105 -18.66 0.49 -1.62
CA TYR A 105 -17.90 0.91 -2.79
C TYR A 105 -16.39 0.85 -2.54
N ILE A 106 -15.70 0.01 -3.32
CA ILE A 106 -14.25 -0.15 -3.32
C ILE A 106 -13.77 -0.27 -4.77
N GLU A 107 -12.79 0.54 -5.14
CA GLU A 107 -12.10 0.49 -6.42
C GLU A 107 -10.60 0.31 -6.19
N TRP A 108 -10.03 -0.77 -6.72
CA TRP A 108 -8.59 -1.03 -6.63
C TRP A 108 -7.83 -0.23 -7.66
N ILE A 109 -6.77 0.46 -7.23
CA ILE A 109 -5.89 1.18 -8.14
C ILE A 109 -5.02 0.15 -8.86
N LYS A 110 -5.24 0.01 -10.18
CA LYS A 110 -4.46 -0.85 -11.06
C LYS A 110 -3.28 -0.07 -11.65
N GLY A 111 -2.33 -0.79 -12.25
CA GLY A 111 -1.26 -0.15 -13.01
C GLY A 111 -1.76 0.44 -14.34
N THR A 112 -1.06 1.46 -14.82
CA THR A 112 -1.34 2.10 -16.12
C THR A 112 -0.44 1.51 -17.21
N THR A 113 -0.91 1.53 -18.46
CA THR A 113 -0.15 1.05 -19.62
C THR A 113 -0.10 2.15 -20.67
N GLU A 114 1.09 2.45 -21.15
CA GLU A 114 1.37 3.42 -22.22
C GLU A 114 2.03 2.69 -23.40
N LYS A 115 1.63 2.99 -24.63
CA LYS A 115 2.22 2.35 -25.83
C LYS A 115 3.59 2.96 -26.12
N LEU A 116 4.56 2.12 -26.50
CA LEU A 116 5.88 2.54 -26.96
C LEU A 116 6.06 2.21 -28.46
N GLU A 117 6.93 2.95 -29.14
CA GLU A 117 7.28 2.68 -30.53
C GLU A 117 8.35 1.59 -30.70
N GLU A 118 9.00 1.20 -29.60
CA GLU A 118 10.04 0.16 -29.55
C GLU A 118 9.47 -1.24 -29.83
N ASP A 119 10.22 -2.04 -30.58
CA ASP A 119 9.86 -3.42 -30.90
C ASP A 119 10.41 -4.41 -29.85
N CYS A 120 9.64 -5.45 -29.56
CA CYS A 120 9.99 -6.49 -28.62
C CYS A 120 11.10 -7.38 -29.20
N PRO A 121 12.23 -7.57 -28.50
CA PRO A 121 13.35 -8.35 -29.02
C PRO A 121 13.06 -9.85 -29.18
N LYS A 122 11.99 -10.37 -28.56
CA LYS A 122 11.60 -11.78 -28.65
C LYS A 122 10.63 -12.09 -29.79
N CYS A 123 9.72 -11.17 -30.13
CA CYS A 123 8.63 -11.45 -31.08
C CYS A 123 8.39 -10.35 -32.12
N GLY A 124 9.15 -9.24 -32.09
CA GLY A 124 9.04 -8.13 -33.04
C GLY A 124 7.80 -7.25 -32.90
N LYS A 125 6.89 -7.56 -31.98
CA LYS A 125 5.67 -6.76 -31.70
C LYS A 125 5.97 -5.55 -30.80
N LYS A 126 5.08 -4.57 -30.72
CA LYS A 126 5.36 -3.34 -29.94
C LYS A 126 5.48 -3.60 -28.44
N LEU A 127 6.32 -2.81 -27.78
CA LEU A 127 6.43 -2.76 -26.34
C LEU A 127 5.41 -1.78 -25.74
N VAL A 128 5.06 -2.03 -24.48
CA VAL A 128 4.27 -1.10 -23.67
C VAL A 128 5.00 -0.81 -22.36
N LEU A 129 4.95 0.45 -21.93
CA LEU A 129 5.39 0.88 -20.62
C LEU A 129 4.26 0.64 -19.63
N PHE A 130 4.47 -0.29 -18.70
CA PHE A 130 3.54 -0.54 -17.62
C PHE A 130 4.05 0.08 -16.32
N THR A 131 3.26 0.95 -15.72
CA THR A 131 3.52 1.52 -14.40
C THR A 131 2.65 0.81 -13.38
N THR A 132 3.28 0.11 -12.43
CA THR A 132 2.59 -0.58 -11.34
C THR A 132 1.87 0.41 -10.42
N ALA A 133 0.89 -0.05 -9.63
CA ALA A 133 0.24 0.78 -8.61
C ALA A 133 1.21 1.33 -7.54
N SER A 134 2.39 0.72 -7.39
CA SER A 134 3.49 1.20 -6.54
C SER A 134 4.40 2.22 -7.22
N GLY A 135 4.19 2.53 -8.49
CA GLY A 135 5.01 3.48 -9.28
C GLY A 135 6.22 2.86 -9.99
N LYS A 136 6.57 1.60 -9.71
CA LYS A 136 7.62 0.89 -10.46
C LYS A 136 7.21 0.74 -11.92
N LYS A 137 8.15 0.96 -12.83
CA LYS A 137 7.94 0.91 -14.27
C LYS A 137 8.61 -0.31 -14.87
N LEU A 138 7.96 -0.94 -15.84
CA LEU A 138 8.53 -2.03 -16.63
C LEU A 138 8.07 -1.92 -18.08
N LYS A 139 8.94 -2.26 -19.03
CA LYS A 139 8.56 -2.50 -20.41
C LYS A 139 8.13 -3.95 -20.53
N LYS A 140 6.98 -4.21 -21.14
CA LYS A 140 6.55 -5.57 -21.49
C LYS A 140 6.06 -5.63 -22.92
N CYS A 141 6.06 -6.82 -23.51
CA CYS A 141 5.44 -6.98 -24.82
C CYS A 141 3.94 -6.65 -24.75
N GLU A 142 3.40 -6.00 -25.79
CA GLU A 142 1.96 -5.73 -25.89
C GLU A 142 1.11 -7.01 -25.86
N THR A 143 1.69 -8.15 -26.26
CA THR A 143 1.03 -9.46 -26.24
C THR A 143 1.22 -10.24 -24.94
N ALA A 144 1.94 -9.67 -23.97
CA ALA A 144 2.11 -10.29 -22.67
C ALA A 144 0.79 -10.30 -21.91
N THR A 145 0.21 -11.49 -21.74
CA THR A 145 -1.04 -11.72 -21.02
C THR A 145 -0.81 -12.59 -19.80
N TRP A 146 -1.70 -12.48 -18.83
CA TRP A 146 -1.71 -13.29 -17.62
C TRP A 146 -3.11 -13.85 -17.44
N ASP A 147 -3.23 -15.18 -17.43
CA ASP A 147 -4.48 -15.84 -17.10
C ASP A 147 -4.60 -15.97 -15.57
N PRO A 148 -5.52 -15.24 -14.92
CA PRO A 148 -5.68 -15.31 -13.47
C PRO A 148 -6.26 -16.65 -12.98
N ALA A 149 -6.95 -17.41 -13.84
CA ALA A 149 -7.57 -18.68 -13.47
C ALA A 149 -6.53 -19.79 -13.38
N THR A 150 -5.68 -19.91 -14.40
CA THR A 150 -4.61 -20.93 -14.45
C THR A 150 -3.29 -20.46 -13.85
N LYS A 151 -3.15 -19.15 -13.59
CA LYS A 151 -1.91 -18.50 -13.15
C LYS A 151 -0.74 -18.77 -14.10
N THR A 152 -1.00 -18.79 -15.40
CA THR A 152 0.03 -18.97 -16.42
C THR A 152 0.23 -17.71 -17.27
N PRO A 153 1.47 -17.39 -17.64
CA PRO A 153 1.72 -16.35 -18.64
C PRO A 153 1.26 -16.85 -20.02
N GLY A 154 0.62 -15.97 -20.79
CA GLY A 154 0.22 -16.22 -22.17
C GLY A 154 0.85 -15.19 -23.11
N GLY A 155 1.05 -15.57 -24.36
CA GLY A 155 1.70 -14.71 -25.36
C GLY A 155 3.19 -14.55 -25.13
N CYS A 156 3.76 -13.40 -25.52
CA CYS A 156 5.18 -13.14 -25.33
C CYS A 156 5.50 -12.78 -23.87
N ASP A 157 6.48 -13.46 -23.29
CA ASP A 157 6.91 -13.34 -21.89
C ASP A 157 7.98 -12.25 -21.67
N TYR A 158 8.27 -11.42 -22.68
CA TYR A 158 9.28 -10.36 -22.56
C TYR A 158 8.86 -9.31 -21.52
N VAL A 159 9.69 -9.14 -20.50
CA VAL A 159 9.56 -8.15 -19.44
C VAL A 159 10.93 -7.58 -19.10
N GLU A 160 11.02 -6.26 -19.02
CA GLU A 160 12.22 -5.53 -18.64
C GLU A 160 11.87 -4.50 -17.56
N TRP A 161 12.45 -4.63 -16.38
CA TRP A 161 12.24 -3.68 -15.28
C TRP A 161 13.14 -2.47 -15.45
N LEU A 162 12.54 -1.27 -15.41
CA LEU A 162 13.31 -0.03 -15.40
C LEU A 162 13.79 0.24 -13.96
N LYS A 163 15.10 0.46 -13.79
CA LYS A 163 15.66 0.84 -12.48
C LYS A 163 15.00 2.14 -12.03
N SER A 164 14.43 2.11 -10.83
CA SER A 164 13.78 3.24 -10.17
C SER A 164 14.76 3.94 -9.24
#